data_AF-A0A060BY84-F1
#
_entry.id   AF-A0A060BY84-F1
#
_cell.length_a   1.000
_cell.length_b   1.000
_cell.length_c   1.000
_cell.angle_alpha   90.00
_cell.angle_beta   90.00
_cell.angle_gamma   90.00
#
_symmetry.space_group_name_H-M   'P 1'
#
loop_
_entity.id
_entity.type
_entity.pdbx_description
1 polymer ?
#
loop_
_entity_poly.entity_id
_entity_poly.type
_entity_poly.pdbx_seq_one_letter_code
_entity_poly.pdbx_strand_id
1 'polypeptide(L)'
;MLVRRVRPIGGRPRIRVRVRPRFGWGAEPAAITTGSNHLRYSGDGITLRLHTDAPVGYVRDETTFLIDGPLSFLLGPDERLSDRPFAIARAFSEDTERYWRHWTRRLGVPFEWQEAVIRAAVTLKLCTVEETGAIVASVTTSLPE
;
A
#
# COMPACT_ATOMS: atom_id res chain seq x y z
N MET A 1 -3.85 -0.66 -6.65
CA MET A 1 -4.24 -1.21 -5.33
C MET A 1 -3.20 -0.76 -4.30
N LEU A 2 -3.65 -0.33 -3.12
CA LEU A 2 -2.80 0.03 -1.98
C LEU A 2 -2.73 -1.15 -1.00
N VAL A 3 -1.53 -1.54 -0.59
CA VAL A 3 -1.32 -2.62 0.38
C VAL A 3 -0.59 -2.07 1.61
N ARG A 4 -1.17 -2.29 2.79
CA ARG A 4 -0.57 -1.91 4.07
C ARG A 4 -0.48 -3.13 4.98
N ARG A 5 0.73 -3.40 5.47
CA ARG A 5 0.99 -4.41 6.50
C ARG A 5 1.30 -3.71 7.81
N VAL A 6 0.67 -4.14 8.90
CA VAL A 6 0.89 -3.64 10.25
C VAL A 6 1.32 -4.83 11.11
N ARG A 7 2.46 -4.72 11.79
CA ARG A 7 2.95 -5.77 12.70
C ARG A 7 3.31 -5.16 14.05
N PRO A 8 2.96 -5.79 15.18
CA PRO A 8 3.52 -5.39 16.46
C PRO A 8 5.03 -5.67 16.46
N ILE A 9 5.81 -4.73 16.99
CA ILE A 9 7.27 -4.89 17.15
C ILE A 9 7.62 -5.29 18.60
N GLY A 10 6.77 -4.90 19.55
CA GLY A 10 6.90 -5.27 20.96
C GLY A 10 5.69 -4.83 21.78
N GLY A 11 5.55 -5.42 22.96
CA GLY A 11 4.45 -5.12 23.89
C GLY A 11 3.07 -5.58 23.38
N ARG A 12 2.02 -4.89 23.86
CA ARG A 12 0.61 -5.16 23.51
C ARG A 12 -0.06 -3.87 22.99
N PRO A 13 0.29 -3.42 21.77
CA PRO A 13 -0.23 -2.16 21.28
C PRO A 13 -1.73 -2.23 21.02
N ARG A 14 -2.41 -1.10 21.20
CA ARG A 14 -3.82 -0.91 20.82
C ARG A 14 -3.85 0.06 19.65
N ILE A 15 -4.60 -0.29 18.61
CA ILE A 15 -4.71 0.53 17.41
C ILE A 15 -6.16 0.84 17.09
N ARG A 16 -6.36 1.95 16.37
CA ARG A 16 -7.61 2.27 15.68
C ARG A 16 -7.28 2.39 14.19
N VAL A 17 -8.03 1.70 13.36
CA VAL A 17 -7.89 1.77 11.91
C VAL A 17 -8.98 2.69 11.38
N ARG A 18 -8.59 3.68 10.58
CA ARG A 18 -9.52 4.61 9.92
C ARG A 18 -9.28 4.53 8.42
N VAL A 19 -10.32 4.20 7.67
CA VAL A 19 -10.28 4.16 6.21
C VAL A 19 -11.43 5.03 5.72
N ARG A 20 -11.08 6.20 5.17
CA ARG A 20 -12.03 7.22 4.75
C ARG A 20 -11.71 7.68 3.32
N PRO A 21 -11.95 6.83 2.29
CA PRO A 21 -11.86 7.28 0.92
C PRO A 21 -12.83 8.44 0.71
N ARG A 22 -12.40 9.44 -0.06
CA ARG A 22 -13.23 10.60 -0.42
C ARG A 22 -13.42 10.60 -1.92
N PHE A 23 -14.64 10.91 -2.35
CA PHE A 23 -15.03 10.98 -3.75
C PHE A 23 -15.35 12.42 -4.15
N GLY A 24 -15.46 12.70 -5.45
CA GLY A 24 -15.75 14.04 -5.97
C GLY A 24 -14.77 15.10 -5.44
N TRP A 25 -13.45 14.89 -5.59
CA TRP A 25 -12.42 15.82 -5.11
C TRP A 25 -12.46 16.13 -3.61
N GLY A 26 -12.93 15.20 -2.79
CA GLY A 26 -12.98 15.38 -1.34
C GLY A 26 -14.36 15.80 -0.81
N ALA A 27 -15.28 16.16 -1.69
CA ALA A 27 -16.61 16.66 -1.32
C ALA A 27 -17.45 15.60 -0.60
N GLU A 28 -17.41 14.34 -1.06
CA GLU A 28 -18.37 13.32 -0.63
C GLU A 28 -17.71 12.23 0.21
N PRO A 29 -18.30 11.86 1.37
CA PRO A 29 -17.92 10.64 2.07
C PRO A 29 -18.40 9.41 1.30
N ALA A 30 -17.66 8.32 1.43
CA ALA A 30 -18.07 7.02 0.89
C ALA A 30 -19.34 6.49 1.58
N ALA A 31 -20.27 5.94 0.80
CA ALA A 31 -21.25 4.98 1.32
C ALA A 31 -20.53 3.67 1.65
N ILE A 32 -20.76 3.13 2.85
CA ILE A 32 -20.07 1.94 3.34
C ILE A 32 -21.01 0.74 3.34
N THR A 33 -20.58 -0.36 2.73
CA THR A 33 -21.23 -1.67 2.89
C THR A 33 -20.20 -2.69 3.36
N THR A 34 -20.67 -3.73 4.05
CA THR A 34 -19.79 -4.77 4.61
C THR A 34 -20.16 -6.15 4.12
N GLY A 35 -19.14 -6.94 3.76
CA GLY A 35 -19.24 -8.38 3.65
C GLY A 35 -18.63 -9.07 4.87
N SER A 36 -18.49 -10.39 4.81
CA SER A 36 -17.94 -11.22 5.88
C SER A 36 -16.44 -11.00 6.13
N ASN A 37 -15.69 -10.53 5.14
CA ASN A 37 -14.23 -10.35 5.20
C ASN A 37 -13.74 -9.06 4.49
N HIS A 38 -14.64 -8.15 4.15
CA HIS A 38 -14.31 -6.93 3.41
C HIS A 38 -15.27 -5.79 3.71
N LEU A 39 -14.78 -4.57 3.51
CA LEU A 39 -15.59 -3.36 3.43
C LEU A 39 -15.60 -2.85 1.98
N ARG A 40 -16.72 -2.29 1.53
CA ARG A 40 -16.80 -1.55 0.27
C ARG A 40 -17.13 -0.10 0.58
N TYR A 41 -16.46 0.78 -0.16
CA TYR A 41 -16.60 2.23 -0.11
C TYR A 41 -17.04 2.67 -1.50
N SER A 42 -18.28 3.15 -1.63
CA SER A 42 -18.86 3.55 -2.92
C SER A 42 -19.15 5.05 -2.94
N GLY A 43 -18.88 5.69 -4.07
CA GLY A 43 -19.16 7.11 -4.32
C GLY A 43 -18.74 7.50 -5.73
N ASP A 44 -19.42 8.48 -6.32
CA ASP A 44 -19.09 9.02 -7.66
C ASP A 44 -18.92 7.93 -8.75
N GLY A 45 -19.82 6.93 -8.76
CA GLY A 45 -19.76 5.80 -9.70
C GLY A 45 -18.62 4.79 -9.48
N ILE A 46 -17.74 5.02 -8.52
CA ILE A 46 -16.58 4.17 -8.21
C ILE A 46 -16.86 3.39 -6.92
N THR A 47 -16.40 2.13 -6.87
CA THR A 47 -16.39 1.33 -5.64
C THR A 47 -14.99 0.83 -5.36
N LEU A 48 -14.50 1.13 -4.15
CA LEU A 48 -13.26 0.60 -3.60
C LEU A 48 -13.57 -0.50 -2.59
N ARG A 49 -12.85 -1.61 -2.65
CA ARG A 49 -12.95 -2.70 -1.68
C ARG A 49 -11.70 -2.76 -0.82
N LEU A 50 -11.91 -2.83 0.49
CA LEU A 50 -10.89 -3.13 1.49
C LEU A 50 -11.03 -4.59 1.93
N HIS A 51 -10.00 -5.38 1.64
CA HIS A 51 -9.83 -6.71 2.21
C HIS A 51 -8.88 -6.65 3.40
N THR A 52 -9.20 -7.35 4.48
CA THR A 52 -8.37 -7.33 5.69
C THR A 52 -8.55 -8.57 6.56
N ASP A 53 -7.48 -8.94 7.28
CA ASP A 53 -7.54 -9.94 8.35
C ASP A 53 -7.94 -9.33 9.71
N ALA A 54 -8.10 -8.01 9.79
CA ALA A 54 -8.62 -7.34 10.98
C ALA A 54 -10.14 -7.57 11.14
N PRO A 55 -10.69 -7.51 12.36
CA PRO A 55 -12.13 -7.60 12.56
C PRO A 55 -12.87 -6.50 11.77
N VAL A 56 -13.62 -6.89 10.75
CA VAL A 56 -14.29 -5.97 9.80
C VAL A 56 -15.18 -4.95 10.51
N GLY A 57 -15.94 -5.38 11.52
CA GLY A 57 -16.77 -4.49 12.33
C GLY A 57 -15.94 -3.43 13.07
N TYR A 58 -14.75 -3.77 13.55
CA TYR A 58 -13.90 -2.82 14.26
C TYR A 58 -13.28 -1.80 13.31
N VAL A 59 -12.96 -2.20 12.07
CA VAL A 59 -12.50 -1.28 11.03
C VAL A 59 -13.63 -0.36 10.60
N ARG A 60 -14.85 -0.89 10.40
CA ARG A 60 -16.05 -0.11 10.02
C ARG A 60 -16.37 0.95 11.06
N ASP A 61 -16.44 0.54 12.32
CA ASP A 61 -16.91 1.39 13.43
C ASP A 61 -15.76 2.21 14.04
N GLU A 62 -14.56 2.15 13.46
CA GLU A 62 -13.32 2.75 13.98
C GLU A 62 -13.05 2.41 15.45
N THR A 63 -13.39 1.19 15.85
CA THR A 63 -13.22 0.69 17.21
C THR A 63 -11.74 0.45 17.51
N THR A 64 -11.28 0.79 18.72
CA THR A 64 -9.92 0.50 19.17
C THR A 64 -9.80 -0.95 19.62
N PHE A 65 -8.79 -1.66 19.13
CA PHE A 65 -8.54 -3.06 19.48
C PHE A 65 -7.05 -3.36 19.68
N LEU A 66 -6.77 -4.47 20.37
CA LEU A 66 -5.41 -4.95 20.58
C LEU A 66 -4.93 -5.68 19.32
N ILE A 67 -3.68 -5.44 18.93
CA ILE A 67 -3.03 -6.20 17.85
C ILE A 67 -2.18 -7.32 18.46
N ASP A 68 -2.60 -8.55 18.26
CA ASP A 68 -1.96 -9.78 18.75
C ASP A 68 -1.15 -10.51 17.65
N GLY A 69 -1.27 -10.06 16.41
CA GLY A 69 -0.51 -10.57 15.27
C GLY A 69 -0.44 -9.58 14.11
N PRO A 70 0.23 -9.93 13.00
CA PRO A 70 0.26 -9.09 11.81
C PRO A 70 -1.12 -8.92 11.19
N LEU A 71 -1.43 -7.70 10.74
CA LEU A 71 -2.63 -7.35 10.00
C LEU A 71 -2.26 -6.87 8.60
N SER A 72 -3.08 -7.25 7.62
CA SER A 72 -2.97 -6.76 6.25
C SER A 72 -4.24 -6.02 5.84
N PHE A 73 -4.05 -4.96 5.05
CA PHE A 73 -5.10 -4.12 4.49
C PHE A 73 -4.81 -3.94 3.00
N LEU A 74 -5.72 -4.40 2.13
CA LEU A 74 -5.60 -4.27 0.69
C LEU A 74 -6.79 -3.45 0.20
N LEU A 75 -6.55 -2.22 -0.23
CA LEU A 75 -7.57 -1.30 -0.76
C LEU A 75 -7.40 -1.16 -2.27
N GLY A 76 -8.41 -1.53 -3.04
CA GLY A 76 -8.35 -1.50 -4.49
C GLY A 76 -9.73 -1.50 -5.14
N PRO A 77 -9.81 -1.81 -6.45
CA PRO A 77 -11.07 -2.03 -7.16
C PRO A 77 -11.95 -3.09 -6.48
N ASP A 78 -13.25 -3.15 -6.83
CA ASP A 78 -14.24 -4.04 -6.21
C ASP A 78 -14.10 -5.53 -6.61
N GLU A 79 -12.90 -6.06 -6.49
CA GLU A 79 -12.52 -7.41 -6.94
C GLU A 79 -12.34 -8.37 -5.76
N ARG A 80 -12.51 -9.67 -6.02
CA ARG A 80 -12.25 -10.70 -5.00
C ARG A 80 -10.76 -11.04 -4.98
N LEU A 81 -10.22 -11.29 -3.79
CA LEU A 81 -8.87 -11.83 -3.67
C LEU A 81 -8.86 -13.33 -4.00
N SER A 82 -7.76 -13.79 -4.58
CA SER A 82 -7.50 -15.21 -4.85
C SER A 82 -7.09 -16.01 -3.61
N ASP A 83 -6.64 -15.33 -2.55
CA ASP A 83 -6.19 -15.90 -1.29
C ASP A 83 -6.43 -14.90 -0.15
N ARG A 84 -6.07 -15.26 1.09
CA ARG A 84 -6.21 -14.44 2.28
C ARG A 84 -5.40 -13.14 2.16
N PRO A 85 -5.92 -12.01 2.70
CA PRO A 85 -5.22 -10.73 2.72
C PRO A 85 -3.77 -10.82 3.20
N PHE A 86 -3.51 -11.56 4.29
CA PHE A 86 -2.16 -11.77 4.80
C PHE A 86 -1.19 -12.37 3.78
N ALA A 87 -1.60 -13.43 3.09
CA ALA A 87 -0.76 -14.17 2.15
C ALA A 87 -0.37 -13.30 0.96
N ILE A 88 -1.36 -12.63 0.34
CA ILE A 88 -1.13 -11.75 -0.81
C ILE A 88 -0.25 -10.56 -0.43
N ALA A 89 -0.56 -9.89 0.69
CA ALA A 89 0.23 -8.74 1.12
C ALA A 89 1.69 -9.12 1.43
N ARG A 90 1.91 -10.30 2.02
CA ARG A 90 3.25 -10.84 2.26
C ARG A 90 3.97 -11.11 0.94
N ALA A 91 3.36 -11.84 0.01
CA ALA A 91 3.95 -12.15 -1.28
C ALA A 91 4.36 -10.87 -2.04
N PHE A 92 3.46 -9.89 -2.14
CA PHE A 92 3.75 -8.61 -2.80
C PHE A 92 4.92 -7.86 -2.17
N SER A 93 4.99 -7.84 -0.84
CA SER A 93 6.09 -7.22 -0.10
C SER A 93 7.42 -7.95 -0.36
N GLU A 94 7.43 -9.28 -0.32
CA GLU A 94 8.63 -10.09 -0.53
C GLU A 94 9.12 -10.01 -1.97
N ASP A 95 8.22 -10.01 -2.94
CA ASP A 95 8.56 -9.91 -4.36
C ASP A 95 9.08 -8.52 -4.72
N THR A 96 8.48 -7.47 -4.16
CA THR A 96 8.99 -6.10 -4.30
C THR A 96 10.41 -5.99 -3.74
N GLU A 97 10.64 -6.51 -2.54
CA GLU A 97 11.98 -6.51 -1.93
C GLU A 97 12.99 -7.31 -2.77
N ARG A 98 12.60 -8.50 -3.23
CA ARG A 98 13.42 -9.38 -4.05
C ARG A 98 13.81 -8.70 -5.37
N TYR A 99 12.84 -8.07 -6.05
CA TYR A 99 13.08 -7.34 -7.29
C TYR A 99 14.13 -6.25 -7.08
N TRP A 100 13.93 -5.37 -6.08
CA TRP A 100 14.85 -4.25 -5.85
C TRP A 100 16.23 -4.74 -5.43
N ARG A 101 16.34 -5.73 -4.54
CA ARG A 101 17.64 -6.31 -4.17
C ARG A 101 18.36 -6.95 -5.36
N HIS A 102 17.64 -7.66 -6.23
CA HIS A 102 18.22 -8.25 -7.43
C HIS A 102 18.68 -7.18 -8.42
N TRP A 103 17.87 -6.14 -8.62
CA TRP A 103 18.20 -5.02 -9.50
C TRP A 103 19.45 -4.26 -9.00
N THR A 104 19.50 -3.89 -7.71
CA THR A 104 20.64 -3.14 -7.16
C THR A 104 21.95 -3.94 -7.17
N ARG A 105 21.90 -5.28 -7.06
CA ARG A 105 23.08 -6.17 -7.15
C ARG A 105 23.77 -6.12 -8.52
N ARG A 106 23.08 -5.68 -9.57
CA ARG A 106 23.62 -5.56 -10.93
C ARG A 106 24.26 -4.20 -11.20
N LEU A 107 24.20 -3.26 -10.24
CA LEU A 107 24.80 -1.94 -10.39
C LEU A 107 26.30 -1.99 -10.09
N GLY A 108 27.11 -1.39 -10.96
CA GLY A 108 28.51 -1.09 -10.67
C GLY A 108 28.58 0.13 -9.75
N VAL A 109 28.75 -0.09 -8.45
CA VAL A 109 28.72 0.98 -7.43
C VAL A 109 30.09 1.11 -6.74
N PRO A 110 30.62 2.33 -6.57
CA PRO A 110 31.85 2.54 -5.82
C PRO A 110 31.64 2.22 -4.34
N PHE A 111 32.66 1.67 -3.69
CA PHE A 111 32.59 1.25 -2.29
C PHE A 111 32.35 2.43 -1.33
N GLU A 112 33.04 3.55 -1.55
CA GLU A 112 33.03 4.72 -0.66
C GLU A 112 31.66 5.40 -0.56
N TRP A 113 30.84 5.35 -1.61
CA TRP A 113 29.56 6.06 -1.71
C TRP A 113 28.37 5.15 -2.03
N GLN A 114 28.52 3.85 -1.74
CA GLN A 114 27.61 2.81 -2.20
C GLN A 114 26.15 3.11 -1.85
N GLU A 115 25.85 3.49 -0.61
CA GLU A 115 24.48 3.77 -0.16
C GLU A 115 23.86 4.96 -0.93
N ALA A 116 24.62 6.05 -1.08
CA ALA A 116 24.17 7.25 -1.76
C ALA A 116 23.90 6.97 -3.25
N VAL A 117 24.80 6.23 -3.91
CA VAL A 117 24.65 5.86 -5.32
C VAL A 117 23.45 4.92 -5.52
N ILE A 118 23.27 3.91 -4.67
CA ILE A 118 22.11 3.01 -4.73
C ILE A 118 20.80 3.79 -4.57
N ARG A 119 20.72 4.69 -3.58
CA ARG A 119 19.52 5.52 -3.35
C ARG A 119 19.19 6.39 -4.56
N ALA A 120 20.19 7.05 -5.15
CA ALA A 120 20.01 7.85 -6.36
C ALA A 120 19.54 7.00 -7.54
N ALA A 121 20.17 5.83 -7.75
CA ALA A 121 19.80 4.92 -8.82
C ALA A 121 18.36 4.40 -8.68
N VAL A 122 17.94 4.00 -7.48
CA VAL A 122 16.54 3.60 -7.19
C VAL A 122 15.58 4.74 -7.51
N THR A 123 15.92 5.97 -7.11
CA THR A 123 15.09 7.16 -7.38
C THR A 123 14.92 7.38 -8.90
N LEU A 124 16.01 7.32 -9.67
CA LEU A 124 15.96 7.47 -11.13
C LEU A 124 15.15 6.34 -11.80
N LYS A 125 15.32 5.10 -11.34
CA LYS A 125 14.56 3.94 -11.85
C LYS A 125 13.06 4.10 -11.59
N LEU A 126 12.67 4.66 -10.43
CA LEU A 126 11.27 4.98 -10.13
C LEU A 126 10.71 6.11 -11.02
N CYS A 127 11.56 6.99 -11.54
CA CYS A 127 11.19 8.01 -12.53
C CYS A 127 11.24 7.50 -13.99
N THR A 128 11.55 6.23 -14.23
CA THR A 128 11.67 5.68 -15.58
C THR A 128 10.45 4.85 -15.96
N VAL A 129 9.84 5.14 -17.10
CA VAL A 129 8.83 4.29 -17.73
C VAL A 129 9.54 3.08 -18.34
N GLU A 130 9.29 1.89 -17.80
CA GLU A 130 10.06 0.69 -18.14
C GLU A 130 9.90 0.25 -19.60
N GLU A 131 8.73 0.47 -20.21
CA GLU A 131 8.46 0.08 -21.61
C GLU A 131 9.22 0.94 -22.63
N THR A 132 9.36 2.24 -22.37
CA THR A 132 9.89 3.20 -23.35
C THR A 132 11.28 3.72 -22.98
N GLY A 133 11.71 3.55 -21.73
CA GLY A 133 12.90 4.18 -21.19
C GLY A 133 12.76 5.69 -20.94
N ALA A 134 11.57 6.27 -21.14
CA ALA A 134 11.32 7.67 -20.88
C ALA A 134 11.50 7.98 -19.40
N ILE A 135 12.16 9.11 -19.08
CA ILE A 135 12.38 9.55 -17.71
C ILE A 135 11.53 10.78 -17.44
N VAL A 136 10.69 10.73 -16.40
CA VAL A 136 9.95 11.90 -15.93
C VAL A 136 10.87 12.81 -15.11
N ALA A 137 10.67 14.12 -15.23
CA ALA A 137 11.48 15.10 -14.51
C ALA A 137 11.37 14.92 -12.98
N SER A 138 10.16 14.67 -12.46
CA SER A 138 9.94 14.33 -11.06
C SER A 138 8.59 13.63 -10.85
N VAL A 139 8.49 12.81 -9.80
CA VAL A 139 7.21 12.23 -9.32
C VAL A 139 6.67 13.10 -8.18
N THR A 140 6.43 14.37 -8.48
CA THR A 140 5.87 15.33 -7.52
C THR A 140 4.55 15.89 -8.05
N THR A 141 3.64 16.24 -7.13
CA THR A 141 2.39 16.94 -7.46
C THR A 141 2.49 18.44 -7.20
N SER A 142 3.68 18.95 -6.89
CA SER A 142 3.95 20.39 -6.89
C SER A 142 3.86 20.91 -8.31
N LEU A 143 3.18 22.05 -8.49
CA LEU A 143 3.15 22.78 -9.76
C LEU A 143 4.60 23.06 -10.18
N PRO A 144 5.05 22.57 -11.35
CA PRO A 144 6.43 22.72 -11.76
C PRO A 144 6.62 23.99 -12.62
N GLU A 145 6.10 25.15 -12.21
CA GLU A 145 6.41 26.50 -12.75
C GLU A 145 5.60 27.61 -12.07
#